data_AF-A0A7S3MHV7-F1
#
_entry.id   AF-A0A7S3MHV7-F1
#
_cell.length_a   1.000
_cell.length_b   1.000
_cell.length_c   1.000
_cell.angle_alpha   90.00
_cell.angle_beta   90.00
_cell.angle_gamma   90.00
#
_symmetry.space_group_name_H-M   'P 1'
#
loop_
_entity.id
_entity.type
_entity.pdbx_description
1 polymer ?
#
loop_
_entity_poly.entity_id
_entity_poly.type
_entity_poly.pdbx_seq_one_letter_code
_entity_poly.pdbx_strand_id
1 'polypeptide(L)'
;IYLAMATTYEQAGDIAGAEAVFTKALKRPQYKKSKKVWMAYHQFKLRSGDADVAKAQLARSMQSLSRHKHVEVISKYAMSEFDFGSPDRARVVFEDLLTTYPKRTDLWHLYVDKEVKLGNIIQARQLFERMIASKTKAQNMKTVFKKYLAFEISHGTEETQELVKQKAREYVSSIA
;
A
#
# COMPACT_ATOMS: atom_id res chain seq x y z
N ILE A 1 -7.41 -23.24 -9.63
CA ILE A 1 -8.54 -24.02 -9.05
C ILE A 1 -9.05 -23.39 -7.77
N TYR A 2 -8.32 -23.44 -6.63
CA TYR A 2 -8.82 -22.88 -5.35
C TYR A 2 -9.21 -21.39 -5.39
N LEU A 3 -8.42 -20.53 -6.03
CA LEU A 3 -8.76 -19.10 -6.13
C LEU A 3 -10.03 -18.86 -6.95
N ALA A 4 -10.17 -19.55 -8.10
CA ALA A 4 -11.37 -19.47 -8.93
C ALA A 4 -12.61 -20.00 -8.18
N MET A 5 -12.44 -21.08 -7.42
CA MET A 5 -13.51 -21.65 -6.59
C MET A 5 -13.92 -20.70 -5.46
N ALA A 6 -12.96 -20.03 -4.82
CA ALA A 6 -13.26 -19.02 -3.81
C ALA A 6 -14.04 -17.84 -4.42
N THR A 7 -13.62 -17.35 -5.59
CA THR A 7 -14.35 -16.28 -6.28
C THR A 7 -15.76 -16.68 -6.70
N THR A 8 -16.00 -17.93 -7.08
CA THR A 8 -17.36 -18.39 -7.41
C THR A 8 -18.26 -18.44 -6.17
N TYR A 9 -17.73 -18.86 -5.01
CA TYR A 9 -18.50 -18.81 -3.76
C TYR A 9 -18.77 -17.38 -3.30
N GLU A 10 -17.78 -16.49 -3.42
CA GLU A 10 -17.97 -15.05 -3.16
C GLU A 10 -19.08 -14.45 -4.05
N GLN A 11 -19.09 -14.76 -5.34
CA GLN A 11 -20.12 -14.30 -6.27
C GLN A 11 -21.50 -14.88 -5.95
N ALA A 12 -21.56 -16.09 -5.41
CA ALA A 12 -22.79 -16.70 -4.94
C ALA A 12 -23.26 -16.19 -3.57
N GLY A 13 -22.49 -15.31 -2.91
CA GLY A 13 -22.78 -14.83 -1.55
C GLY A 13 -22.50 -15.84 -0.44
N ASP A 14 -21.92 -17.00 -0.75
CA ASP A 14 -21.59 -18.04 0.21
C ASP A 14 -20.21 -17.77 0.85
N ILE A 15 -20.23 -16.92 1.89
CA ILE A 15 -19.04 -16.53 2.65
C ILE A 15 -18.42 -17.76 3.35
N ALA A 16 -19.23 -18.66 3.88
CA ALA A 16 -18.75 -19.85 4.59
C ALA A 16 -18.05 -20.83 3.63
N GLY A 17 -18.61 -21.05 2.44
CA GLY A 17 -18.01 -21.86 1.38
C GLY A 17 -16.69 -21.27 0.90
N ALA A 18 -16.62 -19.95 0.66
CA ALA A 18 -15.39 -19.27 0.28
C ALA A 18 -14.28 -19.44 1.36
N GLU A 19 -14.62 -19.28 2.64
CA GLU A 19 -13.69 -19.48 3.74
C GLU A 19 -13.21 -20.94 3.85
N ALA A 20 -14.10 -21.91 3.68
CA ALA A 20 -13.74 -23.33 3.65
C ALA A 20 -12.74 -23.64 2.52
N VAL A 21 -12.90 -23.01 1.35
CA VAL A 21 -11.96 -23.15 0.22
C VAL A 21 -10.58 -22.56 0.57
N PHE A 22 -10.52 -21.37 1.15
CA PHE A 22 -9.25 -20.74 1.55
C PHE A 22 -8.54 -21.54 2.64
N THR A 23 -9.25 -21.96 3.69
CA THR A 23 -8.67 -22.77 4.77
C THR A 23 -8.16 -24.12 4.25
N LYS A 24 -8.90 -24.78 3.35
CA LYS A 24 -8.46 -26.01 2.68
C LYS A 24 -7.25 -25.78 1.78
N ALA A 25 -7.17 -24.65 1.08
CA ALA A 25 -6.02 -24.29 0.27
C ALA A 25 -4.77 -24.11 1.15
N LEU A 26 -4.88 -23.39 2.27
CA LEU A 26 -3.77 -23.11 3.19
C LEU A 26 -3.23 -24.34 3.93
N LYS A 27 -3.98 -25.45 3.99
CA LYS A 27 -3.47 -26.75 4.48
C LYS A 27 -2.41 -27.36 3.56
N ARG A 28 -2.37 -26.97 2.27
CA ARG A 28 -1.40 -27.51 1.32
C ARG A 28 -0.14 -26.63 1.28
N PRO A 29 1.08 -27.20 1.40
CA PRO A 29 2.33 -26.43 1.48
C PRO A 29 2.56 -25.46 0.31
N GLN A 30 2.22 -25.88 -0.91
CA GLN A 30 2.39 -25.07 -2.13
C GLN A 30 1.57 -23.77 -2.10
N TYR A 31 0.35 -23.81 -1.57
CA TYR A 31 -0.52 -22.64 -1.49
C TYR A 31 -0.20 -21.79 -0.27
N LYS A 32 0.22 -22.41 0.84
CA LYS A 32 0.70 -21.70 2.04
C LYS A 32 1.91 -20.81 1.76
N LYS A 33 2.78 -21.19 0.81
CA LYS A 33 3.95 -20.39 0.36
C LYS A 33 3.63 -19.37 -0.76
N SER A 34 2.37 -19.32 -1.20
CA SER A 34 1.92 -18.45 -2.30
C SER A 34 1.37 -17.12 -1.78
N LYS A 35 2.05 -16.01 -2.12
CA LYS A 35 1.57 -14.65 -1.80
C LYS A 35 0.18 -14.35 -2.40
N LYS A 36 -0.10 -14.90 -3.59
CA LYS A 36 -1.39 -14.69 -4.28
C LYS A 36 -2.57 -15.24 -3.47
N VAL A 37 -2.38 -16.37 -2.78
CA VAL A 37 -3.43 -16.99 -1.95
C VAL A 37 -3.69 -16.15 -0.70
N TRP A 38 -2.63 -15.70 -0.02
CA TRP A 38 -2.77 -14.83 1.14
C TRP A 38 -3.41 -13.49 0.79
N MET A 39 -2.97 -12.84 -0.29
CA MET A 39 -3.56 -11.57 -0.73
C MET A 39 -5.05 -11.70 -1.06
N ALA A 40 -5.44 -12.76 -1.78
CA ALA A 40 -6.85 -13.02 -2.06
C ALA A 40 -7.65 -13.27 -0.77
N TYR A 41 -7.07 -14.01 0.19
CA TYR A 41 -7.75 -14.30 1.44
C TYR A 41 -7.92 -13.06 2.33
N HIS A 42 -6.92 -12.18 2.39
CA HIS A 42 -7.04 -10.90 3.09
C HIS A 42 -8.13 -10.02 2.47
N GLN A 43 -8.14 -9.91 1.14
CA GLN A 43 -9.14 -9.12 0.42
C GLN A 43 -10.55 -9.67 0.63
N PHE A 44 -10.72 -10.98 0.59
CA PHE A 44 -11.98 -11.66 0.91
C PHE A 44 -12.48 -11.29 2.31
N LYS A 45 -11.62 -11.41 3.32
CA LYS A 45 -12.01 -11.10 4.72
C LYS A 45 -12.31 -9.62 4.94
N LEU A 46 -11.61 -8.71 4.26
CA LEU A 46 -11.95 -7.29 4.31
C LEU A 46 -13.30 -7.00 3.63
N ARG A 47 -13.59 -7.65 2.50
CA ARG A 47 -14.89 -7.54 1.82
C ARG A 47 -16.05 -8.13 2.63
N SER A 48 -15.81 -9.18 3.40
CA SER A 48 -16.83 -9.75 4.31
C SER A 48 -17.05 -8.93 5.58
N GLY A 49 -16.26 -7.86 5.80
CA GLY A 49 -16.34 -7.00 6.98
C GLY A 49 -15.49 -7.49 8.18
N ASP A 50 -14.77 -8.60 8.03
CA ASP A 50 -14.00 -9.23 9.11
C ASP A 50 -12.56 -8.69 9.19
N ALA A 51 -12.40 -7.39 9.44
CA ALA A 51 -11.08 -6.74 9.43
C ALA A 51 -10.11 -7.30 10.47
N ASP A 52 -10.60 -7.65 11.67
CA ASP A 52 -9.76 -8.25 12.72
C ASP A 52 -9.21 -9.63 12.30
N VAL A 53 -10.04 -10.42 11.62
CA VAL A 53 -9.62 -11.69 11.05
C VAL A 53 -8.60 -11.46 9.94
N ALA A 54 -8.83 -10.47 9.06
CA ALA A 54 -7.88 -10.12 8.01
C ALA A 54 -6.50 -9.75 8.59
N LYS A 55 -6.47 -8.97 9.68
CA LYS A 55 -5.24 -8.61 10.41
C LYS A 55 -4.55 -9.85 11.01
N ALA A 56 -5.31 -10.75 11.62
CA ALA A 56 -4.76 -12.01 12.15
C ALA A 56 -4.19 -12.90 11.04
N GLN A 57 -4.84 -12.97 9.88
CA GLN A 57 -4.31 -13.69 8.71
C GLN A 57 -3.06 -13.05 8.14
N LEU A 58 -2.96 -11.71 8.15
CA LEU A 58 -1.74 -11.01 7.75
C LEU A 58 -0.55 -11.48 8.58
N ALA A 59 -0.67 -11.51 9.91
CA ALA A 59 0.38 -12.01 10.79
C ALA A 59 0.76 -13.48 10.48
N ARG A 60 -0.24 -14.34 10.23
CA ARG A 60 -0.02 -15.74 9.85
C ARG A 60 0.67 -15.89 8.49
N SER A 61 0.39 -14.99 7.55
CA SER A 61 1.04 -14.97 6.23
C SER A 61 2.52 -14.63 6.35
N MET A 62 2.92 -13.76 7.28
CA MET A 62 4.33 -13.41 7.51
C MET A 62 5.15 -14.60 8.04
N GLN A 63 4.53 -15.49 8.83
CA GLN A 63 5.15 -16.74 9.29
C GLN A 63 5.29 -17.79 8.16
N SER A 64 4.43 -17.70 7.15
CA SER A 64 4.34 -18.70 6.07
C SER A 64 5.14 -18.32 4.83
N LEU A 65 5.35 -17.02 4.61
CA LEU A 65 6.01 -16.47 3.43
C LEU A 65 7.46 -16.09 3.73
N SER A 66 8.29 -16.16 2.70
CA SER A 66 9.66 -15.66 2.73
C SER A 66 9.70 -14.13 2.82
N ARG A 67 10.68 -13.58 3.56
CA ARG A 67 10.79 -12.13 3.84
C ARG A 67 10.71 -11.23 2.61
N HIS A 68 11.30 -11.63 1.48
CA HIS A 68 11.25 -10.84 0.24
C HIS A 68 9.83 -10.63 -0.32
N LYS A 69 8.84 -11.41 0.12
CA LYS A 69 7.42 -11.26 -0.26
C LYS A 69 6.63 -10.40 0.72
N HIS A 70 7.14 -10.16 1.93
CA HIS A 70 6.40 -9.51 3.02
C HIS A 70 5.95 -8.10 2.63
N VAL A 71 6.87 -7.27 2.13
CA VAL A 71 6.58 -5.88 1.76
C VAL A 71 5.43 -5.77 0.76
N GLU A 72 5.40 -6.63 -0.26
CA GLU A 72 4.34 -6.64 -1.27
C GLU A 72 2.99 -7.10 -0.70
N VAL A 73 2.99 -8.10 0.20
CA VAL A 73 1.77 -8.59 0.82
C VAL A 73 1.20 -7.57 1.80
N ILE A 74 2.05 -6.92 2.61
CA ILE A 74 1.64 -5.89 3.56
C ILE A 74 1.12 -4.66 2.81
N SER A 75 1.80 -4.20 1.76
CA SER A 75 1.33 -3.04 0.99
C SER A 75 0.00 -3.33 0.28
N LYS A 76 -0.20 -4.54 -0.23
CA LYS A 76 -1.48 -4.96 -0.82
C LYS A 76 -2.60 -5.13 0.21
N TYR A 77 -2.28 -5.59 1.42
CA TYR A 77 -3.22 -5.58 2.54
C TYR A 77 -3.67 -4.16 2.87
N ALA A 78 -2.73 -3.22 3.04
CA ALA A 78 -3.04 -1.82 3.34
C ALA A 78 -3.89 -1.17 2.24
N MET A 79 -3.58 -1.43 0.96
CA MET A 79 -4.42 -0.98 -0.16
C MET A 79 -5.84 -1.53 -0.08
N SER A 80 -6.00 -2.79 0.34
CA SER A 80 -7.32 -3.41 0.49
C SER A 80 -8.10 -2.84 1.69
N GLU A 81 -7.42 -2.46 2.78
CA GLU A 81 -8.03 -1.76 3.91
C GLU A 81 -8.56 -0.38 3.50
N PHE A 82 -7.87 0.34 2.62
CA PHE A 82 -8.43 1.57 2.06
C PHE A 82 -9.66 1.34 1.19
N ASP A 83 -9.74 0.22 0.48
CA ASP A 83 -10.84 -0.08 -0.45
C ASP A 83 -12.09 -0.63 0.24
N PHE A 84 -11.92 -1.50 1.23
CA PHE A 84 -13.02 -2.27 1.85
C PHE A 84 -13.08 -2.16 3.37
N GLY A 85 -12.05 -1.59 3.99
CA GLY A 85 -11.90 -1.54 5.44
C GLY A 85 -11.89 -0.10 5.96
N SER A 86 -10.90 0.20 6.81
CA SER A 86 -10.74 1.53 7.40
C SER A 86 -9.52 2.23 6.81
N PRO A 87 -9.69 3.45 6.26
CA PRO A 87 -8.56 4.28 5.85
C PRO A 87 -7.55 4.50 6.97
N ASP A 88 -8.00 4.68 8.22
CA ASP A 88 -7.10 4.90 9.35
C ASP A 88 -6.23 3.67 9.65
N ARG A 89 -6.82 2.46 9.59
CA ARG A 89 -6.03 1.22 9.70
C ARG A 89 -5.03 1.09 8.56
N ALA A 90 -5.43 1.44 7.34
CA ALA A 90 -4.54 1.41 6.19
C ALA A 90 -3.36 2.37 6.35
N ARG A 91 -3.61 3.60 6.83
CA ARG A 91 -2.57 4.60 7.14
C ARG A 91 -1.59 4.09 8.18
N VAL A 92 -2.06 3.50 9.27
CA VAL A 92 -1.18 2.90 10.30
C VAL A 92 -0.23 1.86 9.69
N VAL A 93 -0.74 0.98 8.83
CA VAL A 93 0.09 -0.03 8.16
C VAL A 93 1.10 0.63 7.19
N PHE A 94 0.70 1.67 6.46
CA PHE A 94 1.63 2.40 5.60
C PHE A 94 2.70 3.15 6.39
N GLU A 95 2.36 3.80 7.51
CA GLU A 95 3.33 4.49 8.36
C GLU A 95 4.37 3.50 8.94
N ASP A 96 3.94 2.31 9.35
CA ASP A 96 4.85 1.23 9.78
C ASP A 96 5.78 0.77 8.63
N LEU A 97 5.23 0.60 7.43
CA LEU A 97 6.02 0.26 6.24
C LEU A 97 7.05 1.34 5.90
N LEU A 98 6.69 2.62 5.99
CA LEU A 98 7.58 3.74 5.70
C LEU A 98 8.65 3.92 6.77
N THR A 99 8.32 3.60 8.02
CA THR A 99 9.27 3.59 9.15
C THR A 99 10.29 2.46 8.98
N THR A 100 9.83 1.27 8.59
CA THR A 100 10.69 0.09 8.39
C THR A 100 11.52 0.19 7.09
N TYR A 101 10.94 0.75 6.03
CA TYR A 101 11.55 0.81 4.70
C TYR A 101 11.57 2.23 4.11
N PRO A 102 12.22 3.21 4.77
CA PRO A 102 12.14 4.62 4.37
C PRO A 102 12.73 4.90 2.97
N LYS A 103 13.62 4.03 2.49
CA LYS A 103 14.28 4.15 1.17
C LYS A 103 13.44 3.59 0.00
N ARG A 104 12.32 2.90 0.27
CA ARG A 104 11.44 2.29 -0.73
C ARG A 104 10.44 3.32 -1.26
N THR A 105 10.87 4.13 -2.24
CA THR A 105 10.05 5.21 -2.85
C THR A 105 8.77 4.70 -3.52
N ASP A 106 8.75 3.44 -3.95
CA ASP A 106 7.55 2.76 -4.45
C ASP A 106 6.40 2.76 -3.43
N LEU A 107 6.71 2.54 -2.15
CA LEU A 107 5.71 2.53 -1.08
C LEU A 107 5.15 3.92 -0.80
N TRP A 108 6.02 4.93 -0.80
CA TRP A 108 5.60 6.33 -0.63
C TRP A 108 4.66 6.76 -1.76
N HIS A 109 5.03 6.47 -3.01
CA HIS A 109 4.18 6.81 -4.15
C HIS A 109 2.84 6.07 -4.12
N LEU A 110 2.83 4.79 -3.75
CA LEU A 110 1.59 4.03 -3.62
C LEU A 110 0.65 4.67 -2.58
N TYR A 111 1.20 5.13 -1.46
CA TYR A 111 0.44 5.78 -0.40
C TYR A 111 -0.09 7.15 -0.82
N VAL A 112 0.76 7.99 -1.41
CA VAL A 112 0.37 9.29 -1.99
C VAL A 112 -0.75 9.12 -3.01
N ASP A 113 -0.57 8.24 -4.00
CA ASP A 113 -1.56 8.01 -5.05
C ASP A 113 -2.91 7.58 -4.46
N LYS A 114 -2.89 6.84 -3.34
CA LYS A 114 -4.09 6.41 -2.65
C LYS A 114 -4.78 7.53 -1.89
N GLU A 115 -4.03 8.36 -1.16
CA GLU A 115 -4.57 9.53 -0.45
C GLU A 115 -5.16 10.56 -1.44
N VAL A 116 -4.50 10.78 -2.58
CA VAL A 116 -5.02 11.64 -3.65
C VAL A 116 -6.35 11.12 -4.17
N LYS A 117 -6.46 9.81 -4.43
CA LYS A 117 -7.72 9.19 -4.87
C LYS A 117 -8.85 9.30 -3.85
N LEU A 118 -8.52 9.37 -2.57
CA LEU A 118 -9.48 9.60 -1.48
C LEU A 118 -9.79 11.08 -1.26
N GLY A 119 -9.18 11.99 -2.03
CA GLY A 119 -9.36 13.44 -1.89
C GLY A 119 -8.55 14.08 -0.76
N ASN A 120 -7.66 13.33 -0.10
CA ASN A 120 -6.87 13.82 1.02
C ASN A 120 -5.60 14.54 0.54
N ILE A 121 -5.80 15.65 -0.18
CA ILE A 121 -4.72 16.43 -0.82
C ILE A 121 -3.69 16.93 0.20
N ILE A 122 -4.14 17.33 1.40
CA ILE A 122 -3.25 17.80 2.47
C ILE A 122 -2.30 16.67 2.92
N GLN A 123 -2.82 15.46 3.12
CA GLN A 123 -2.03 14.31 3.52
C GLN A 123 -1.04 13.91 2.41
N ALA A 124 -1.50 13.89 1.16
CA ALA A 124 -0.64 13.63 0.01
C ALA A 124 0.53 14.63 -0.07
N ARG A 125 0.27 15.93 0.16
CA ARG A 125 1.30 16.97 0.22
C ARG A 125 2.30 16.73 1.35
N GLN A 126 1.82 16.42 2.55
CA GLN A 126 2.68 16.10 3.70
C GLN A 126 3.59 14.90 3.43
N LEU A 127 3.10 13.89 2.72
CA LEU A 127 3.92 12.74 2.31
C LEU A 127 5.02 13.15 1.33
N PHE A 128 4.75 14.06 0.38
CA PHE A 128 5.80 14.63 -0.49
C PHE A 128 6.86 15.40 0.29
N GLU A 129 6.46 16.26 1.22
CA GLU A 129 7.38 17.00 2.08
C GLU A 129 8.28 16.06 2.90
N ARG A 130 7.70 14.99 3.47
CA ARG A 130 8.45 13.96 4.20
C ARG A 130 9.43 13.19 3.30
N MET A 131 9.05 12.89 2.06
CA MET A 131 9.95 12.27 1.09
C MET A 131 11.16 13.14 0.78
N ILE A 132 10.97 14.46 0.65
CA ILE A 132 12.05 15.42 0.37
C ILE A 132 12.96 15.59 1.59
N ALA A 133 12.37 15.68 2.79
CA ALA A 133 13.13 15.76 4.04
C ALA A 133 13.94 14.47 4.32
N SER A 134 13.45 13.32 3.85
CA SER A 134 14.19 12.07 3.91
C SER A 134 15.35 12.12 2.93
N LYS A 135 16.58 12.15 3.45
CA LYS A 135 17.86 12.16 2.68
C LYS A 135 18.10 10.84 1.93
N THR A 136 17.16 10.47 1.06
CA THR A 136 17.25 9.36 0.12
C THR A 136 18.18 9.72 -1.04
N LYS A 137 18.67 8.70 -1.77
CA LYS A 137 19.66 8.89 -2.86
C LYS A 137 19.16 9.91 -3.89
N ALA A 138 20.07 10.76 -4.40
CA ALA A 138 19.76 11.84 -5.34
C ALA A 138 18.96 11.42 -6.59
N GLN A 139 19.22 10.23 -7.16
CA GLN A 139 18.47 9.70 -8.31
C GLN A 139 16.97 9.54 -8.04
N ASN A 140 16.60 9.21 -6.80
CA ASN A 140 15.19 9.09 -6.43
C ASN A 140 14.52 10.46 -6.29
N MET A 141 15.28 11.49 -5.88
CA MET A 141 14.72 12.79 -5.58
C MET A 141 14.24 13.54 -6.83
N LYS A 142 14.93 13.39 -7.97
CA LYS A 142 14.45 13.93 -9.26
C LYS A 142 13.04 13.41 -9.62
N THR A 143 12.80 12.11 -9.39
CA THR A 143 11.50 11.48 -9.64
C THR A 143 10.45 11.96 -8.64
N VAL A 144 10.83 12.13 -7.37
CA VAL A 144 9.96 12.69 -6.32
C VAL A 144 9.52 14.10 -6.70
N PHE A 145 10.45 15.01 -7.02
CA PHE A 145 10.11 16.38 -7.42
C PHE A 145 9.25 16.44 -8.68
N LYS A 146 9.54 15.60 -9.70
CA LYS A 146 8.72 15.54 -10.92
C LYS A 146 7.28 15.14 -10.60
N LYS A 147 7.08 14.13 -9.74
CA LYS A 147 5.75 13.69 -9.32
C LYS A 147 5.07 14.73 -8.42
N TYR A 148 5.82 15.39 -7.54
CA TYR A 148 5.28 16.42 -6.66
C TYR A 148 4.78 17.63 -7.47
N LEU A 149 5.55 18.06 -8.47
CA LEU A 149 5.12 19.13 -9.36
C LEU A 149 3.87 18.74 -10.16
N ALA A 150 3.80 17.51 -10.68
CA ALA A 150 2.60 17.03 -11.37
C ALA A 150 1.36 16.99 -10.45
N PHE A 151 1.56 16.66 -9.17
CA PHE A 151 0.53 16.71 -8.14
C PHE A 151 0.05 18.16 -7.91
N GLU A 152 0.96 19.13 -7.72
CA GLU A 152 0.57 20.54 -7.52
C GLU A 152 -0.03 21.19 -8.79
N ILE A 153 0.34 20.73 -9.99
CA ILE A 153 -0.34 21.14 -11.23
C ILE A 153 -1.80 20.68 -11.22
N SER A 154 -2.08 19.50 -10.67
CA SER A 154 -3.42 18.90 -10.69
C SER A 154 -4.29 19.35 -9.50
N HIS A 155 -3.69 19.67 -8.35
CA HIS A 155 -4.40 19.87 -7.07
C HIS A 155 -3.96 21.11 -6.29
N GLY A 156 -3.02 21.89 -6.82
CA GLY A 156 -2.41 23.05 -6.17
C GLY A 156 -2.68 24.36 -6.89
N THR A 157 -1.88 25.36 -6.57
CA THR A 157 -1.88 26.70 -7.18
C THR A 157 -0.55 26.96 -7.86
N GLU A 158 -0.47 28.04 -8.64
CA GLU A 158 0.80 28.45 -9.25
C GLU A 158 1.89 28.75 -8.20
N GLU A 159 1.49 29.29 -7.05
CA GLU A 159 2.37 29.52 -5.90
C GLU A 159 2.96 28.21 -5.35
N THR A 160 2.13 27.18 -5.14
CA THR A 160 2.62 25.89 -4.62
C THR A 160 3.50 25.18 -5.65
N GLN A 161 3.19 25.31 -6.94
CA GLN A 161 4.05 24.80 -8.01
C GLN A 161 5.42 25.47 -8.02
N GLU A 162 5.48 26.79 -7.87
CA GLU A 162 6.76 27.52 -7.83
C GLU A 162 7.56 27.18 -6.57
N LEU A 163 6.89 26.99 -5.44
CA LEU A 163 7.53 26.50 -4.21
C LEU A 163 8.20 25.12 -4.44
N VAL A 164 7.53 24.20 -5.14
CA VAL A 164 8.11 22.89 -5.48
C VAL A 164 9.33 23.05 -6.39
N LYS A 165 9.27 23.94 -7.40
CA LYS A 165 10.43 24.22 -8.27
C LYS A 165 11.59 24.83 -7.49
N GLN A 166 11.31 25.75 -6.57
CA GLN A 166 12.32 26.35 -5.70
C GLN A 166 12.99 25.28 -4.82
N LYS A 167 12.21 24.43 -4.15
CA LYS A 167 12.74 23.31 -3.35
C LYS A 167 13.62 22.38 -4.17
N ALA A 168 13.25 22.12 -5.42
CA ALA A 168 14.06 21.31 -6.33
C ALA A 168 15.41 21.99 -6.66
N ARG A 169 15.42 23.31 -6.91
CA ARG A 169 16.65 24.09 -7.15
C ARG A 169 17.56 24.08 -5.92
N GLU A 170 17.00 24.34 -4.74
CA GLU A 170 17.71 24.32 -3.46
C GLU A 170 18.32 22.96 -3.17
N TYR A 171 17.56 21.88 -3.41
CA TYR A 171 18.06 20.52 -3.27
C TYR A 171 19.25 20.27 -4.20
N VAL A 172 19.15 20.65 -5.48
CA VAL A 172 20.25 20.48 -6.45
C VAL A 172 21.49 21.28 -6.02
N SER A 173 21.34 22.51 -5.53
CA SER A 173 22.48 23.27 -5.00
C SER A 173 23.09 22.67 -3.74
N SER A 174 22.30 21.97 -2.92
CA SER A 174 22.78 21.35 -1.68
C SER A 174 23.59 20.06 -1.89
N ILE A 175 23.48 19.46 -3.09
CA ILE A 175 24.17 18.21 -3.45
C ILE A 175 25.31 18.42 -4.47
N ALA A 176 25.45 19.63 -5.02
CA ALA A 176 26.51 20.03 -5.94
C ALA A 176 27.76 20.45 -5.16
#